data_AF-A0A7Z9RXQ4-F1
#
_entry.id   AF-A0A7Z9RXQ4-F1
#
_cell.length_a   1.000
_cell.length_b   1.000
_cell.length_c   1.000
_cell.angle_alpha   90.00
_cell.angle_beta   90.00
_cell.angle_gamma   90.00
#
_symmetry.space_group_name_H-M   'P 1'
#
loop_
_entity.id
_entity.type
_entity.pdbx_description
1 polymer ?
#
loop_
_entity_poly.entity_id
_entity_poly.type
_entity_poly.pdbx_seq_one_letter_code
_entity_poly.pdbx_strand_id
1 'polypeptide(L)'
;HDRKDLIERYIGCLPVEPPIAAFSFSPASGVAPMQVSFESESTGAIENHQWLFGDGGGSVSVAPQHTYTDTGTYTVTLMVEGPGGADQVTIVDAIVVEEALPGYIRGDANQDGMVDIADAIVILGYLFGGGSDGGCLSALDANDDGSADVADAVAVLSHLFSQGGPLLPPFPDCGVDPTADTLECQNPPCS
;
A
#
# COMPACT_ATOMS: atom_id res chain seq x y z
N HIS A 1 -2.57 66.53 20.36
CA HIS A 1 -2.57 65.06 20.43
C HIS A 1 -3.52 64.56 19.38
N ASP A 2 -2.96 64.15 18.25
CA ASP A 2 -3.69 63.82 17.03
C ASP A 2 -4.39 62.46 17.20
N ARG A 3 -5.67 62.35 16.81
CA ARG A 3 -6.40 61.06 16.84
C ARG A 3 -5.84 60.07 15.82
N LYS A 4 -5.07 60.54 14.84
CA LYS A 4 -4.37 59.69 13.86
C LYS A 4 -3.23 58.88 14.49
N ASP A 5 -2.45 59.48 15.40
CA ASP A 5 -1.38 58.78 16.14
C ASP A 5 -1.91 57.61 16.99
N LEU A 6 -3.12 57.75 17.55
CA LEU A 6 -3.71 56.70 18.37
C LEU A 6 -4.23 55.52 17.55
N ILE A 7 -4.68 55.74 16.30
CA ILE A 7 -5.14 54.68 15.41
C ILE A 7 -3.95 53.93 14.79
N GLU A 8 -2.91 54.64 14.36
CA GLU A 8 -1.69 54.02 13.81
C GLU A 8 -0.95 53.19 14.88
N ARG A 9 -0.94 53.65 16.15
CA ARG A 9 -0.36 52.89 17.27
C ARG A 9 -1.22 51.69 17.72
N TYR A 10 -2.51 51.67 17.40
CA TYR A 10 -3.42 50.56 17.72
C TYR A 10 -3.35 49.45 16.67
N ILE A 11 -3.13 49.79 15.39
CA ILE A 11 -2.99 48.83 14.29
C ILE A 11 -1.70 47.99 14.41
N GLY A 12 -0.62 48.55 14.96
CA GLY A 12 0.63 47.82 15.24
C GLY A 12 0.63 46.96 16.52
N CYS A 13 -0.50 46.87 17.23
CA CYS A 13 -0.61 46.16 18.51
C CYS A 13 -1.70 45.07 18.50
N LEU A 14 -2.35 44.83 17.35
CA LEU A 14 -3.24 43.69 17.22
C LEU A 14 -2.41 42.40 17.25
N PRO A 15 -2.76 41.43 18.11
CA PRO A 15 -2.06 40.15 18.13
C PRO A 15 -2.26 39.47 16.78
N VAL A 16 -1.15 39.03 16.17
CA VAL A 16 -1.21 38.21 14.96
C VAL A 16 -1.73 36.84 15.37
N GLU A 17 -2.78 36.37 14.70
CA GLU A 17 -3.32 35.03 14.96
C GLU A 17 -2.33 33.95 14.48
N PRO A 18 -2.17 32.85 15.23
CA PRO A 18 -1.35 31.73 14.79
C PRO A 18 -1.92 31.12 13.50
N PRO A 19 -1.08 30.45 12.69
CA PRO A 19 -1.57 29.67 11.57
C PRO A 19 -2.46 28.51 12.06
N ILE A 20 -3.28 27.96 11.17
CA ILE A 20 -4.05 26.74 11.43
C ILE A 20 -3.51 25.64 10.51
N ALA A 21 -3.02 24.56 11.09
CA ALA A 21 -2.40 23.46 10.37
C ALA A 21 -3.45 22.54 9.76
N ALA A 22 -3.32 22.26 8.45
CA ALA A 22 -4.14 21.29 7.74
C ALA A 22 -3.35 20.71 6.57
N PHE A 23 -3.64 19.46 6.20
CA PHE A 23 -3.06 18.85 5.02
C PHE A 23 -3.91 17.74 4.42
N SER A 24 -3.63 17.43 3.16
CA SER A 24 -4.11 16.27 2.45
C SER A 24 -2.95 15.45 1.89
N PHE A 25 -3.23 14.19 1.54
CA PHE A 25 -2.26 13.27 0.98
C PHE A 25 -2.93 12.21 0.09
N SER A 26 -2.18 11.68 -0.86
CA SER A 26 -2.63 10.56 -1.71
C SER A 26 -1.43 9.83 -2.32
N PRO A 27 -1.46 8.49 -2.43
CA PRO A 27 -2.49 7.58 -1.89
C PRO A 27 -2.37 7.36 -0.38
N ALA A 28 -3.41 6.81 0.27
CA ALA A 28 -3.40 6.48 1.70
C ALA A 28 -2.93 5.05 2.01
N SER A 29 -2.99 4.15 1.03
CA SER A 29 -2.51 2.77 1.17
C SER A 29 -1.93 2.23 -0.13
N GLY A 30 -1.02 1.27 -0.01
CA GLY A 30 -0.34 0.65 -1.15
C GLY A 30 0.77 -0.30 -0.71
N VAL A 31 1.53 -0.77 -1.69
CA VAL A 31 2.62 -1.73 -1.49
C VAL A 31 3.96 -1.00 -1.51
N ALA A 32 4.91 -1.43 -0.67
CA ALA A 32 6.27 -0.90 -0.67
C ALA A 32 7.03 -1.22 -1.99
N PRO A 33 7.85 -0.31 -2.53
CA PRO A 33 8.01 1.08 -2.11
C PRO A 33 6.85 1.95 -2.63
N MET A 34 6.21 2.68 -1.70
CA MET A 34 5.03 3.48 -2.00
C MET A 34 5.36 4.97 -1.99
N GLN A 35 5.19 5.65 -3.12
CA GLN A 35 5.29 7.11 -3.18
C GLN A 35 3.94 7.77 -2.83
N VAL A 36 3.96 8.70 -1.88
CA VAL A 36 2.82 9.50 -1.44
C VAL A 36 3.11 10.97 -1.71
N SER A 37 2.14 11.67 -2.27
CA SER A 37 2.18 13.13 -2.41
C SER A 37 1.40 13.77 -1.27
N PHE A 38 2.00 14.80 -0.66
CA PHE A 38 1.41 15.58 0.42
C PHE A 38 1.22 17.04 -0.03
N GLU A 39 0.20 17.70 0.50
CA GLU A 39 -0.06 19.11 0.27
C GLU A 39 -0.52 19.79 1.57
N SER A 40 0.13 20.89 1.94
CA SER A 40 -0.31 21.74 3.04
C SER A 40 -1.54 22.53 2.62
N GLU A 41 -2.64 22.34 3.35
CA GLU A 41 -3.89 23.10 3.26
C GLU A 41 -4.00 24.11 4.41
N SER A 42 -2.88 24.38 5.07
CA SER A 42 -2.79 25.24 6.25
C SER A 42 -3.15 26.69 5.92
N THR A 43 -3.78 27.38 6.86
CA THR A 43 -4.25 28.76 6.68
C THR A 43 -3.58 29.73 7.66
N GLY A 44 -3.66 31.03 7.38
CA GLY A 44 -3.01 32.08 8.18
C GLY A 44 -1.67 32.54 7.60
N ALA A 45 -0.92 33.31 8.39
CA ALA A 45 0.42 33.76 8.01
C ALA A 45 1.45 32.69 8.38
N ILE A 46 1.99 31.98 7.38
CA ILE A 46 2.93 30.87 7.55
C ILE A 46 4.29 31.27 6.96
N GLU A 47 5.34 31.10 7.75
CA GLU A 47 6.74 31.29 7.35
C GLU A 47 7.48 29.97 7.16
N ASN A 48 7.11 28.93 7.90
CA ASN A 48 7.79 27.63 7.87
C ASN A 48 6.83 26.45 7.90
N HIS A 49 7.22 25.36 7.23
CA HIS A 49 6.56 24.06 7.26
C HIS A 49 7.55 23.01 7.77
N GLN A 50 7.09 22.06 8.55
CA GLN A 50 7.87 20.90 8.94
C GLN A 50 6.99 19.65 8.91
N TRP A 51 7.37 18.72 8.05
CA TRP A 51 6.75 17.40 7.92
C TRP A 51 7.56 16.35 8.67
N LEU A 52 6.85 15.46 9.35
CA LEU A 52 7.36 14.21 9.89
C LEU A 52 6.49 13.08 9.34
N PHE A 53 7.08 12.19 8.55
CA PHE A 53 6.33 11.15 7.85
C PHE A 53 6.11 9.88 8.69
N GLY A 54 6.75 9.78 9.85
CA GLY A 54 6.58 8.66 10.79
C GLY A 54 7.55 7.50 10.58
N ASP A 55 8.34 7.51 9.50
CA ASP A 55 9.41 6.55 9.18
C ASP A 55 10.83 7.08 9.47
N GLY A 56 10.92 8.27 10.09
CA GLY A 56 12.16 9.01 10.30
C GLY A 56 12.48 10.03 9.20
N GLY A 57 11.73 10.04 8.10
CA GLY A 57 11.79 11.06 7.06
C GLY A 57 11.06 12.35 7.43
N GLY A 58 11.41 13.44 6.72
CA GLY A 58 10.78 14.74 6.89
C GLY A 58 11.05 15.69 5.73
N SER A 59 10.33 16.82 5.71
CA SER A 59 10.45 17.85 4.67
C SER A 59 10.05 19.23 5.19
N VAL A 60 10.46 20.28 4.48
CA VAL A 60 10.04 21.68 4.71
C VAL A 60 9.29 22.28 3.51
N SER A 61 9.03 21.46 2.48
CA SER A 61 8.25 21.88 1.32
C SER A 61 6.78 22.06 1.68
N VAL A 62 6.09 22.96 0.99
CA VAL A 62 4.63 23.11 1.08
C VAL A 62 3.91 21.88 0.52
N ALA A 63 4.48 21.26 -0.52
CA ALA A 63 3.95 20.06 -1.16
C ALA A 63 5.08 19.04 -1.43
N PRO A 64 5.49 18.24 -0.44
CA PRO A 64 6.51 17.22 -0.63
C PRO A 64 5.96 15.93 -1.25
N GLN A 65 6.83 15.22 -1.97
CA GLN A 65 6.65 13.80 -2.24
C GLN A 65 7.56 13.01 -1.30
N HIS A 66 7.05 11.90 -0.76
CA HIS A 66 7.79 11.01 0.12
C HIS A 66 7.58 9.55 -0.29
N THR A 67 8.62 8.74 -0.24
CA THR A 67 8.55 7.31 -0.59
C THR A 67 8.79 6.49 0.67
N TYR A 68 7.79 5.72 1.07
CA TYR A 68 7.90 4.72 2.13
C TYR A 68 8.46 3.43 1.55
N THR A 69 9.66 3.05 1.96
CA THR A 69 10.37 1.86 1.44
C THR A 69 10.05 0.58 2.19
N ASP A 70 9.71 0.72 3.47
CA ASP A 70 9.39 -0.39 4.35
C ASP A 70 7.89 -0.45 4.58
N THR A 71 7.44 -1.55 5.15
CA THR A 71 6.04 -1.80 5.44
C THR A 71 5.70 -1.38 6.85
N GLY A 72 4.42 -1.07 7.03
CA GLY A 72 3.90 -0.62 8.31
C GLY A 72 2.84 0.44 8.15
N THR A 73 2.47 0.97 9.31
CA THR A 73 1.45 2.00 9.42
C THR A 73 2.11 3.25 9.97
N TYR A 74 2.01 4.35 9.23
CA TYR A 74 2.75 5.58 9.50
C TYR A 74 1.83 6.71 9.94
N THR A 75 2.22 7.36 11.04
CA THR A 75 1.58 8.58 11.54
C THR A 75 2.27 9.79 10.96
N VAL A 76 1.53 10.63 10.23
CA VAL A 76 2.07 11.82 9.59
C VAL A 76 1.73 13.07 10.40
N THR A 77 2.72 13.93 10.61
CA THR A 77 2.55 15.23 11.28
C THR A 77 3.04 16.36 10.39
N LEU A 78 2.22 17.41 10.27
CA LEU A 78 2.60 18.70 9.73
C LEU A 78 2.58 19.74 10.85
N MET A 79 3.69 20.45 11.01
CA MET A 79 3.80 21.64 11.85
C MET A 79 3.99 22.86 10.95
N VAL A 80 3.25 23.92 11.22
CA VAL A 80 3.39 25.23 10.54
C VAL A 80 3.67 26.31 11.57
N GLU A 81 4.58 27.20 11.23
CA GLU A 81 4.99 28.32 12.09
C GLU A 81 4.89 29.63 11.32
N GLY A 82 4.50 30.69 12.01
CA GLY A 82 4.52 32.06 11.49
C GLY A 82 4.50 33.10 12.60
N PRO A 83 4.30 34.39 12.27
CA PRO A 83 4.47 35.49 13.22
C PRO A 83 3.50 35.46 14.42
N GLY A 84 2.36 34.79 14.27
CA GLY A 84 1.36 34.61 15.33
C GLY A 84 1.60 33.40 16.23
N GLY A 85 2.61 32.58 15.95
CA GLY A 85 2.91 31.34 16.65
C GLY A 85 2.97 30.12 15.72
N ALA A 86 2.77 28.94 16.28
CA ALA A 86 2.78 27.68 15.53
C ALA A 86 1.54 26.86 15.82
N ASP A 87 1.17 26.01 14.87
CA ASP A 87 0.14 24.99 15.00
C ASP A 87 0.61 23.69 14.36
N GLN A 88 0.03 22.56 14.78
CA GLN A 88 0.34 21.26 14.23
C GLN A 88 -0.90 20.39 14.08
N VAL A 89 -0.87 19.54 13.06
CA VAL A 89 -1.87 18.50 12.85
C VAL A 89 -1.17 17.16 12.68
N THR A 90 -1.70 16.14 13.35
CA THR A 90 -1.19 14.77 13.29
C THR A 90 -2.34 13.86 12.89
N ILE A 91 -2.14 13.07 11.84
CA ILE A 91 -3.07 12.03 11.41
C ILE A 91 -2.42 10.68 11.75
N VAL A 92 -3.01 10.00 12.73
CA VAL A 92 -2.59 8.65 13.16
C VAL A 92 -3.01 7.65 12.11
N ASP A 93 -2.16 6.66 11.85
CA ASP A 93 -2.37 5.62 10.85
C ASP A 93 -2.74 6.19 9.46
N ALA A 94 -2.12 7.32 9.12
CA ALA A 94 -2.40 8.06 7.89
C ALA A 94 -2.06 7.24 6.64
N ILE A 95 -0.93 6.55 6.66
CA ILE A 95 -0.43 5.75 5.54
C ILE A 95 -0.31 4.30 5.96
N VAL A 96 -0.85 3.39 5.16
CA VAL A 96 -0.70 1.95 5.34
C VAL A 96 0.11 1.39 4.17
N VAL A 97 1.34 0.96 4.45
CA VAL A 97 2.21 0.33 3.48
C VAL A 97 2.27 -1.15 3.79
N GLU A 98 1.80 -1.95 2.86
CA GLU A 98 1.73 -3.40 3.01
C GLU A 98 2.93 -4.06 2.33
N GLU A 99 3.27 -5.26 2.79
CA GLU A 99 4.24 -6.09 2.06
C GLU A 99 3.60 -6.56 0.77
N ALA A 100 4.40 -6.64 -0.28
CA ALA A 100 3.99 -7.36 -1.46
C ALA A 100 3.70 -8.80 -1.01
N LEU A 101 2.46 -9.24 -1.17
CA LEU A 101 2.13 -10.65 -1.00
C LEU A 101 3.00 -11.47 -1.97
N PRO A 102 3.38 -12.71 -1.61
CA PRO A 102 4.03 -13.60 -2.58
C PRO A 102 3.07 -13.71 -3.77
N GLY A 103 3.49 -13.20 -4.92
CA GLY A 103 2.57 -13.13 -6.04
C GLY A 103 2.37 -14.50 -6.69
N TYR A 104 1.62 -14.52 -7.79
CA TYR A 104 1.26 -15.73 -8.50
C TYR A 104 2.48 -16.62 -8.84
N ILE A 105 2.43 -17.84 -8.29
CA ILE A 105 3.26 -18.99 -8.65
C ILE A 105 2.29 -20.09 -9.08
N ARG A 106 2.49 -20.67 -10.26
CA ARG A 106 1.59 -21.71 -10.76
C ARG A 106 1.66 -22.95 -9.86
N GLY A 107 0.51 -23.36 -9.34
CA GLY A 107 0.37 -24.52 -8.46
C GLY A 107 0.60 -24.25 -6.97
N ASP A 108 0.92 -23.02 -6.56
CA ASP A 108 0.97 -22.57 -5.15
C ASP A 108 -0.43 -22.09 -4.71
N ALA A 109 -1.32 -23.05 -4.50
CA ALA A 109 -2.73 -22.79 -4.22
C ALA A 109 -2.96 -22.20 -2.82
N ASN A 110 -2.03 -22.42 -1.88
CA ASN A 110 -2.13 -21.87 -0.53
C ASN A 110 -1.41 -20.51 -0.37
N GLN A 111 -0.68 -20.05 -1.40
CA GLN A 111 0.09 -18.80 -1.46
C GLN A 111 1.15 -18.68 -0.36
N ASP A 112 1.82 -19.77 -0.03
CA ASP A 112 2.92 -19.78 0.94
C ASP A 112 4.30 -19.58 0.29
N GLY A 113 4.33 -19.45 -1.04
CA GLY A 113 5.54 -19.27 -1.84
C GLY A 113 6.22 -20.57 -2.23
N MET A 114 5.63 -21.72 -1.93
CA MET A 114 6.15 -23.04 -2.27
C MET A 114 5.08 -23.88 -2.96
N VAL A 115 5.48 -24.63 -3.99
CA VAL A 115 4.62 -25.66 -4.58
C VAL A 115 4.91 -26.98 -3.88
N ASP A 116 4.00 -27.42 -3.01
CA ASP A 116 4.08 -28.65 -2.25
C ASP A 116 2.73 -29.40 -2.13
N ILE A 117 2.68 -30.42 -1.26
CA ILE A 117 1.50 -31.27 -1.15
C ILE A 117 0.29 -30.55 -0.54
N ALA A 118 0.52 -29.50 0.24
CA ALA A 118 -0.53 -28.68 0.82
C ALA A 118 -1.36 -27.99 -0.26
N ASP A 119 -0.76 -27.63 -1.40
CA ASP A 119 -1.48 -27.01 -2.52
C ASP A 119 -2.51 -27.94 -3.13
N ALA A 120 -2.13 -29.20 -3.36
CA ALA A 120 -3.06 -30.20 -3.85
C ALA A 120 -4.23 -30.41 -2.86
N ILE A 121 -3.99 -30.26 -1.55
CA ILE A 121 -5.04 -30.33 -0.53
C ILE A 121 -5.95 -29.11 -0.62
N VAL A 122 -5.42 -27.91 -0.85
CA VAL A 122 -6.21 -26.68 -1.02
C VAL A 122 -7.08 -26.76 -2.27
N ILE A 123 -6.55 -27.20 -3.41
CA ILE A 123 -7.33 -27.40 -4.64
C ILE A 123 -8.50 -28.35 -4.37
N LEU A 124 -8.25 -29.50 -3.75
CA LEU A 124 -9.32 -30.45 -3.41
C LEU A 124 -10.32 -29.89 -2.38
N GLY A 125 -9.84 -29.09 -1.43
CA GLY A 125 -10.67 -28.40 -0.44
C GLY A 125 -11.60 -27.36 -1.06
N TYR A 126 -11.12 -26.61 -2.05
CA TYR A 126 -11.91 -25.69 -2.85
C TYR A 126 -13.01 -26.44 -3.63
N LEU A 127 -12.66 -27.54 -4.31
CA LEU A 127 -13.59 -28.31 -5.14
C LEU A 127 -14.68 -29.05 -4.35
N PHE A 128 -14.33 -29.64 -3.21
CA PHE A 128 -15.22 -30.57 -2.50
C PHE A 128 -15.63 -30.10 -1.10
N GLY A 129 -14.86 -29.20 -0.49
CA GLY A 129 -15.01 -28.80 0.91
C GLY A 129 -15.68 -27.45 1.12
N GLY A 130 -15.93 -26.67 0.05
CA GLY A 130 -16.33 -25.27 0.18
C GLY A 130 -15.25 -24.40 0.83
N GLY A 131 -13.98 -24.83 0.74
CA GLY A 131 -12.84 -24.05 1.20
C GLY A 131 -12.71 -22.75 0.39
N SER A 132 -12.13 -21.73 1.00
CA SER A 132 -11.72 -20.52 0.28
C SER A 132 -10.64 -20.87 -0.75
N ASP A 133 -10.70 -20.24 -1.91
CA ASP A 133 -9.79 -20.33 -3.06
C ASP A 133 -8.36 -19.81 -2.81
N GLY A 134 -7.96 -19.67 -1.54
CA GLY A 134 -6.71 -19.02 -1.14
C GLY A 134 -6.62 -17.54 -1.56
N GLY A 135 -7.55 -17.01 -2.35
CA GLY A 135 -7.49 -15.68 -2.98
C GLY A 135 -6.92 -15.66 -4.43
N CYS A 136 -6.54 -16.80 -5.01
CA CYS A 136 -5.93 -16.84 -6.36
C CYS A 136 -6.36 -18.10 -7.14
N LEU A 137 -7.47 -17.99 -7.86
CA LEU A 137 -8.02 -19.08 -8.67
C LEU A 137 -7.08 -19.53 -9.78
N SER A 138 -6.27 -18.62 -10.33
CA SER A 138 -5.26 -18.98 -11.33
C SER A 138 -4.15 -19.87 -10.76
N ALA A 139 -3.85 -19.79 -9.45
CA ALA A 139 -2.91 -20.70 -8.80
C ALA A 139 -3.49 -22.10 -8.61
N LEU A 140 -4.82 -22.21 -8.56
CA LEU A 140 -5.53 -23.49 -8.52
C LEU A 140 -5.55 -24.16 -9.89
N ASP A 141 -5.51 -23.42 -11.01
CA ASP A 141 -5.38 -23.96 -12.37
C ASP A 141 -3.91 -24.28 -12.71
N ALA A 142 -3.39 -25.31 -12.04
CA ALA A 142 -2.01 -25.73 -12.18
C ALA A 142 -1.71 -26.34 -13.56
N ASN A 143 -2.71 -26.87 -14.26
CA ASN A 143 -2.54 -27.52 -15.56
C ASN A 143 -2.72 -26.56 -16.77
N ASP A 144 -3.23 -25.35 -16.52
CA ASP A 144 -3.46 -24.27 -17.50
C ASP A 144 -4.57 -24.56 -18.53
N ASP A 145 -5.61 -25.28 -18.16
CA ASP A 145 -6.72 -25.61 -19.05
C ASP A 145 -7.90 -24.63 -19.02
N GLY A 146 -7.79 -23.58 -18.19
CA GLY A 146 -8.79 -22.53 -17.99
C GLY A 146 -9.88 -22.94 -16.98
N SER A 147 -9.68 -24.04 -16.25
CA SER A 147 -10.61 -24.50 -15.23
C SER A 147 -9.92 -25.11 -14.02
N ALA A 148 -10.14 -24.51 -12.85
CA ALA A 148 -9.75 -25.10 -11.58
C ALA A 148 -10.60 -26.36 -11.28
N ASP A 149 -10.02 -27.54 -11.46
CA ASP A 149 -10.62 -28.85 -11.23
C ASP A 149 -9.65 -29.91 -10.67
N VAL A 150 -10.08 -31.18 -10.64
CA VAL A 150 -9.30 -32.26 -10.03
C VAL A 150 -8.00 -32.53 -10.80
N ALA A 151 -7.97 -32.25 -12.10
CA ALA A 151 -6.80 -32.41 -12.94
C ALA A 151 -5.66 -31.49 -12.48
N ASP A 152 -5.95 -30.36 -11.84
CA ASP A 152 -4.93 -29.48 -11.28
C ASP A 152 -4.25 -30.04 -10.04
N ALA A 153 -5.03 -30.61 -9.12
CA ALA A 153 -4.46 -31.32 -7.98
C ALA A 153 -3.58 -32.49 -8.47
N VAL A 154 -3.99 -33.16 -9.55
CA VAL A 154 -3.18 -34.19 -10.21
C VAL A 154 -1.93 -33.59 -10.85
N ALA A 155 -1.99 -32.40 -11.45
CA ALA A 155 -0.84 -31.73 -12.04
C ALA A 155 0.21 -31.36 -10.98
N VAL A 156 -0.20 -30.77 -9.85
CA VAL A 156 0.67 -30.47 -8.71
C VAL A 156 1.32 -31.76 -8.18
N LEU A 157 0.53 -32.81 -7.90
CA LEU A 157 1.07 -34.08 -7.40
C LEU A 157 1.98 -34.77 -8.42
N SER A 158 1.67 -34.67 -9.72
CA SER A 158 2.51 -35.22 -10.79
C SER A 158 3.85 -34.51 -10.87
N HIS A 159 3.85 -33.19 -10.71
CA HIS A 159 5.07 -32.39 -10.62
C HIS A 159 5.92 -32.85 -9.42
N LEU A 160 5.32 -33.01 -8.25
CA LEU A 160 6.02 -33.37 -7.02
C LEU A 160 6.59 -34.80 -7.01
N PHE A 161 5.87 -35.77 -7.60
CA PHE A 161 6.17 -37.18 -7.39
C PHE A 161 6.52 -37.98 -8.65
N SER A 162 6.19 -37.53 -9.85
CA SER A 162 6.21 -38.40 -11.03
C SER A 162 7.08 -37.94 -12.20
N GLN A 163 7.79 -36.79 -12.10
CA GLN A 163 8.46 -36.17 -13.26
C GLN A 163 7.47 -35.92 -14.42
N GLY A 164 6.16 -35.82 -14.13
CA GLY A 164 5.22 -35.16 -15.00
C GLY A 164 5.80 -33.78 -15.30
N GLY A 165 5.86 -33.40 -16.58
CA GLY A 165 6.62 -32.26 -17.07
C GLY A 165 6.46 -30.99 -16.22
N PRO A 166 7.41 -30.04 -16.33
CA PRO A 166 7.37 -28.83 -15.51
C PRO A 166 5.99 -28.19 -15.63
N LEU A 167 5.45 -27.72 -14.50
CA LEU A 167 4.28 -26.85 -14.53
C LEU A 167 4.58 -25.68 -15.47
N LEU A 168 3.55 -25.19 -16.13
CA LEU A 168 3.70 -24.06 -17.03
C LEU A 168 4.18 -22.84 -16.24
N PRO A 169 4.99 -21.96 -16.86
CA PRO A 169 5.41 -20.74 -16.18
C PRO A 169 4.18 -19.93 -15.75
N PRO A 170 4.27 -19.15 -14.66
CA PRO A 170 5.46 -18.83 -13.87
C PRO A 170 5.65 -19.86 -12.72
N PHE A 171 6.54 -20.82 -12.97
CA PHE A 171 6.90 -21.90 -12.05
C PHE A 171 8.44 -22.06 -12.06
N PRO A 172 9.11 -22.25 -10.90
CA PRO A 172 8.64 -21.96 -9.54
C PRO A 172 8.72 -20.45 -9.23
N ASP A 173 9.16 -19.67 -10.21
CA ASP A 173 9.34 -18.24 -10.07
C ASP A 173 8.01 -17.52 -10.16
N CYS A 174 7.97 -16.36 -9.53
CA CYS A 174 6.85 -15.45 -9.50
C CYS A 174 6.61 -14.81 -10.91
N GLY A 175 5.38 -14.65 -11.37
CA GLY A 175 5.12 -13.96 -12.64
C GLY A 175 3.64 -13.67 -12.92
N VAL A 176 3.35 -13.11 -14.10
CA VAL A 176 1.96 -12.97 -14.57
C VAL A 176 1.43 -14.32 -15.00
N ASP A 177 0.13 -14.56 -14.81
CA ASP A 177 -0.55 -15.65 -15.50
C ASP A 177 -0.48 -15.42 -17.01
N PRO A 178 0.19 -16.30 -17.78
CA PRO A 178 0.29 -16.15 -19.23
C PRO A 178 -1.04 -16.45 -19.94
N THR A 179 -2.01 -17.05 -19.26
CA THR A 179 -3.27 -17.49 -19.86
C THR A 179 -4.36 -16.45 -19.65
N ALA A 180 -5.01 -16.08 -20.76
CA ALA A 180 -6.14 -15.17 -20.73
C ALA A 180 -7.42 -15.97 -20.54
N ASP A 181 -7.89 -16.06 -19.30
CA ASP A 181 -9.16 -16.70 -18.95
C ASP A 181 -9.96 -15.88 -17.92
N THR A 182 -10.97 -16.49 -17.30
CA THR A 182 -11.82 -15.84 -16.28
C THR A 182 -11.37 -16.11 -14.84
N LEU A 183 -10.31 -16.89 -14.66
CA LEU A 183 -9.70 -17.16 -13.36
C LEU A 183 -8.79 -15.97 -13.06
N GLU A 184 -9.24 -15.13 -12.14
CA GLU A 184 -8.46 -13.99 -11.70
C GLU A 184 -7.85 -14.29 -10.33
N CYS A 185 -6.60 -13.88 -10.14
CA CYS A 185 -6.09 -13.67 -8.80
C CYS A 185 -6.53 -12.28 -8.34
N GLN A 186 -7.15 -12.20 -7.17
CA GLN A 186 -7.54 -10.91 -6.59
C GLN A 186 -6.31 -10.04 -6.28
N ASN A 187 -5.11 -10.64 -6.30
CA ASN A 187 -3.81 -9.98 -6.21
C ASN A 187 -2.98 -10.20 -7.48
N PRO A 188 -2.86 -9.19 -8.37
CA PRO A 188 -2.01 -9.25 -9.57
C PRO A 188 -0.50 -9.11 -9.23
N PRO A 189 0.41 -9.48 -10.17
CA PRO A 189 1.58 -10.31 -9.87
C PRO A 189 2.92 -9.58 -9.62
N CYS A 190 3.69 -10.15 -8.69
CA CYS A 190 5.15 -10.35 -8.71
C CYS A 190 6.07 -9.26 -9.27
N SER A 191 5.88 -8.01 -8.83
CA SER A 191 6.92 -7.02 -8.51
C SER A 191 6.27 -5.78 -7.92
#